data_AF-A0A8S2Q6Y5-F1
#
_entry.id   AF-A0A8S2Q6Y5-F1
#
_cell.length_a   1.000
_cell.length_b   1.000
_cell.length_c   1.000
_cell.angle_alpha   90.00
_cell.angle_beta   90.00
_cell.angle_gamma   90.00
#
_symmetry.space_group_name_H-M   'P 1'
#
loop_
_entity.id
_entity.type
_entity.pdbx_description
1 polymer ?
#
loop_
_entity_poly.entity_id
_entity_poly.type
_entity_poly.pdbx_seq_one_letter_code
_entity_poly.pdbx_strand_id
1 'polypeptide(L)'
;LRSLSESLLTDALWKSFASAVDEEFDSIKHQKFDSLIHQLPKPNRDTLAFIILHLQRVSTSTICRMPILNLSRTMGPAVIGYSSKHVSGIDLVGETYKQTKLLEFFLQMPSNYWSKFLEINNSNMSTTPITKDQIGTPVLIRQFHFQKTPTINYPAPSTTFFSPI
;
A
#
# COMPACT_ATOMS: atom_id res chain seq x y z
N LEU A 1 -8.27 -2.61 0.08
CA LEU A 1 -7.58 -2.70 1.40
C LEU A 1 -8.56 -2.65 2.56
N ARG A 2 -9.44 -1.64 2.66
CA ARG A 2 -10.44 -1.54 3.76
C ARG A 2 -11.46 -2.67 3.85
N SER A 3 -11.67 -3.42 2.77
CA SER A 3 -12.60 -4.56 2.71
C SER A 3 -11.97 -5.90 3.10
N LEU A 4 -10.69 -5.90 3.51
CA LEU A 4 -10.04 -7.10 4.03
C LEU A 4 -10.67 -7.51 5.37
N SER A 5 -10.63 -8.80 5.69
CA SER A 5 -11.13 -9.31 6.97
C SER A 5 -10.35 -8.79 8.17
N GLU A 6 -9.08 -8.44 7.97
CA GLU A 6 -8.18 -7.85 8.95
C GLU A 6 -7.30 -6.79 8.27
N SER A 7 -6.65 -5.94 9.07
CA SER A 7 -5.69 -4.95 8.54
C SER A 7 -4.44 -5.61 7.95
N LEU A 8 -3.71 -4.90 7.09
CA LEU A 8 -2.43 -5.41 6.58
C LEU A 8 -1.41 -5.66 7.70
N LEU A 9 -1.53 -4.99 8.85
CA LEU A 9 -0.67 -5.21 10.00
C LEU A 9 -1.08 -6.41 10.84
N THR A 10 -2.23 -7.05 10.54
CA THR A 10 -2.89 -8.09 11.35
C THR A 10 -3.35 -7.57 12.71
N ASP A 11 -4.45 -8.10 13.23
CA ASP A 11 -4.96 -7.71 14.55
C ASP A 11 -3.95 -8.08 15.67
N ALA A 12 -3.17 -9.14 15.45
CA ALA A 12 -2.16 -9.64 16.39
C ALA A 12 -0.96 -8.69 16.57
N LEU A 13 -0.48 -8.04 15.50
CA LEU A 13 0.72 -7.19 15.56
C LEU A 13 0.40 -5.69 15.62
N TRP A 14 -0.84 -5.28 15.35
CA TRP A 14 -1.24 -3.87 15.29
C TRP A 14 -0.84 -3.08 16.55
N LYS A 15 -1.13 -3.61 17.74
CA LYS A 15 -0.81 -2.95 19.01
C LYS A 15 0.71 -2.85 19.25
N SER A 16 1.47 -3.85 18.81
CA SER A 16 2.93 -3.83 18.89
C SER A 16 3.52 -2.74 18.00
N PHE A 17 2.99 -2.56 16.79
CA PHE A 17 3.35 -1.44 15.93
C PHE A 17 2.97 -0.10 16.57
N ALA A 18 1.74 0.03 17.09
CA ALA A 18 1.25 1.25 17.72
C ALA A 18 2.07 1.65 18.97
N SER A 19 2.63 0.68 19.70
CA SER A 19 3.60 0.94 20.78
C SER A 19 4.96 1.31 20.22
N ALA A 20 5.47 0.59 19.20
CA ALA A 20 6.78 0.84 18.62
C ALA A 20 6.92 2.25 18.03
N VAL A 21 5.86 2.83 17.47
CA VAL A 21 5.90 4.17 16.85
C VAL A 21 6.07 5.31 17.86
N ASP A 22 5.78 5.07 19.14
CA ASP A 22 6.01 6.04 20.22
C ASP A 22 7.40 5.94 20.84
N GLU A 23 8.24 5.01 20.38
CA GLU A 23 9.61 4.90 20.86
C GLU A 23 10.39 6.21 20.61
N GLU A 24 11.10 6.68 21.63
CA GLU A 24 11.83 7.95 21.55
C GLU A 24 13.16 7.78 20.81
N PHE A 25 13.81 6.63 20.98
CA PHE A 25 15.09 6.33 20.35
C PHE A 25 14.90 5.75 18.95
N ASP A 26 15.29 6.49 17.92
CA ASP A 26 15.09 6.08 16.53
C ASP A 26 15.78 4.75 16.18
N SER A 27 16.95 4.45 16.74
CA SER A 27 17.62 3.17 16.54
C SER A 27 16.77 1.98 17.04
N ILE A 28 16.20 2.11 18.25
CA ILE A 28 15.32 1.11 18.85
C ILE A 28 14.01 1.00 18.06
N LYS A 29 13.45 2.14 17.64
CA LYS A 29 12.26 2.20 16.79
C LYS A 29 12.47 1.42 15.50
N HIS A 30 13.55 1.72 14.76
CA HIS A 30 13.89 1.01 13.52
C HIS A 30 14.05 -0.50 13.74
N GLN A 31 14.74 -0.92 14.81
CA GLN A 31 14.90 -2.34 15.14
C GLN A 31 13.55 -3.02 15.44
N LYS A 32 12.67 -2.37 16.22
CA LYS A 32 11.33 -2.90 16.54
C LYS A 32 10.50 -3.06 15.28
N PHE A 33 10.49 -2.05 14.41
CA PHE A 33 9.75 -2.11 13.14
C PHE A 33 10.29 -3.21 12.23
N ASP A 34 11.62 -3.34 12.10
CA ASP A 34 12.20 -4.41 11.31
C ASP A 34 11.77 -5.80 11.80
N SER A 35 11.84 -6.03 13.11
CA SER A 35 11.39 -7.29 13.71
C SER A 35 9.90 -7.56 13.46
N LEU A 36 9.04 -6.56 13.66
CA LEU A 36 7.60 -6.70 13.46
C LEU A 36 7.23 -6.94 11.99
N ILE A 37 7.90 -6.26 11.06
CA ILE A 37 7.68 -6.46 9.61
C ILE A 37 8.05 -7.89 9.19
N HIS A 38 9.11 -8.47 9.76
CA HIS A 38 9.48 -9.87 9.48
C HIS A 38 8.50 -10.89 10.08
N GLN A 39 7.78 -10.54 11.14
CA GLN A 39 6.74 -11.38 11.75
C GLN A 39 5.42 -11.36 10.99
N LEU A 40 5.19 -10.38 10.10
CA LEU A 40 3.98 -10.35 9.27
C LEU A 40 3.92 -11.60 8.36
N PRO A 41 2.72 -12.16 8.14
CA PRO A 41 2.52 -13.16 7.11
C PRO A 41 3.04 -12.63 5.76
N LYS A 42 3.71 -13.51 5.00
CA LYS A 42 4.28 -13.16 3.68
C LYS A 42 3.33 -12.35 2.78
N PRO A 43 2.05 -12.74 2.56
CA PRO A 43 1.16 -11.95 1.69
C PRO A 43 0.93 -10.53 2.21
N ASN A 44 0.77 -10.35 3.52
CA ASN A 44 0.58 -9.05 4.16
C ASN A 44 1.83 -8.18 3.99
N ARG A 45 3.01 -8.74 4.29
CA ARG A 45 4.29 -8.05 4.21
C ARG A 45 4.64 -7.62 2.79
N ASP A 46 4.50 -8.53 1.82
CA ASP A 46 4.83 -8.25 0.42
C ASP A 46 3.83 -7.22 -0.15
N THR A 47 2.54 -7.31 0.21
CA THR A 47 1.53 -6.30 -0.16
C THR A 47 1.84 -4.93 0.47
N LEU A 48 2.21 -4.89 1.75
CA LEU A 48 2.62 -3.67 2.44
C LEU A 48 3.83 -3.04 1.73
N ALA A 49 4.86 -3.82 1.44
CA ALA A 49 6.06 -3.34 0.73
C ALA A 49 5.72 -2.69 -0.61
N PHE A 50 4.87 -3.34 -1.42
CA PHE A 50 4.41 -2.79 -2.69
C PHE A 50 3.67 -1.45 -2.52
N ILE A 51 2.77 -1.35 -1.54
CA ILE A 51 2.02 -0.12 -1.27
C ILE A 51 2.95 1.00 -0.80
N ILE A 52 3.86 0.73 0.13
CA ILE A 52 4.78 1.74 0.65
C ILE A 52 5.67 2.28 -0.47
N LEU A 53 6.23 1.42 -1.33
CA LEU A 53 6.99 1.84 -2.50
C LEU A 53 6.15 2.69 -3.47
N HIS A 54 4.89 2.32 -3.71
CA HIS A 54 4.00 3.12 -4.56
C HIS A 54 3.74 4.51 -3.95
N LEU A 55 3.42 4.58 -2.66
CA LEU A 55 3.13 5.83 -1.96
C LEU A 55 4.37 6.73 -1.84
N GLN A 56 5.57 6.16 -1.69
CA GLN A 56 6.83 6.92 -1.76
C GLN A 56 6.99 7.62 -3.12
N ARG A 57 6.65 6.94 -4.24
CA ARG A 57 6.67 7.55 -5.59
C ARG A 57 5.61 8.63 -5.76
N VAL A 58 4.42 8.44 -5.17
CA VAL A 58 3.39 9.49 -5.14
C VAL A 58 3.91 10.72 -4.39
N SER A 59 4.61 10.51 -3.27
CA SER A 59 5.11 11.62 -2.44
C SER A 59 6.22 12.46 -3.08
N THR A 60 7.03 11.84 -3.94
CA THR A 60 8.13 12.52 -4.65
C THR A 60 7.68 13.12 -5.99
N SER A 61 6.46 12.83 -6.44
CA SER A 61 5.90 13.38 -7.67
C SER A 61 5.52 14.85 -7.52
N THR A 62 6.15 15.71 -8.33
CA THR A 62 5.86 17.16 -8.37
C THR A 62 4.44 17.47 -8.85
N ILE A 63 3.81 16.55 -9.59
CA ILE A 63 2.45 16.69 -10.12
C ILE A 63 1.42 16.32 -9.05
N CYS A 64 1.65 15.25 -8.28
CA CYS A 64 0.68 14.78 -7.29
C CYS A 64 0.52 15.75 -6.11
N ARG A 65 1.58 16.48 -5.74
CA ARG A 65 1.57 17.46 -4.62
C ARG A 65 1.06 16.85 -3.31
N MET A 66 1.34 15.57 -3.08
CA MET A 66 0.92 14.85 -1.88
C MET A 66 2.14 14.46 -1.03
N PRO A 67 2.65 15.33 -0.16
CA PRO A 67 3.78 14.99 0.71
C PRO A 67 3.42 13.83 1.65
N ILE A 68 4.45 13.17 2.20
CA ILE A 68 4.32 12.02 3.12
C ILE A 68 3.26 12.28 4.19
N LEU A 69 3.32 13.42 4.87
CA LEU A 69 2.38 13.75 5.94
C LEU A 69 0.90 13.74 5.49
N ASN A 70 0.61 14.19 4.26
CA ASN A 70 -0.75 14.20 3.72
C ASN A 70 -1.18 12.78 3.32
N LEU A 71 -0.27 12.00 2.73
CA LEU A 71 -0.52 10.59 2.44
C LEU A 71 -0.77 9.81 3.73
N SER A 72 0.01 10.04 4.78
CA SER A 72 -0.15 9.37 6.07
C SER A 72 -1.53 9.61 6.69
N ARG A 73 -2.01 10.85 6.67
CA ARG A 73 -3.34 11.21 7.21
C ARG A 73 -4.48 10.61 6.39
N THR A 74 -4.36 10.63 5.05
CA THR A 74 -5.45 10.21 4.15
C THR A 74 -5.49 8.70 3.92
N MET A 75 -4.31 8.07 3.82
CA MET A 75 -4.16 6.65 3.52
C MET A 75 -3.96 5.79 4.77
N GLY A 76 -3.66 6.39 5.93
CA GLY A 76 -3.49 5.70 7.21
C GLY A 76 -4.65 4.74 7.52
N PRO A 77 -5.92 5.19 7.51
CA PRO A 77 -7.07 4.32 7.75
C PRO A 77 -7.21 3.18 6.72
N ALA A 78 -6.76 3.39 5.49
CA ALA A 78 -6.90 2.42 4.42
C ALA A 78 -5.78 1.35 4.40
N VAL A 79 -4.56 1.73 4.77
CA VAL A 79 -3.37 0.87 4.74
C VAL A 79 -3.13 0.22 6.10
N ILE A 80 -3.18 1.01 7.17
CA ILE A 80 -2.88 0.56 8.53
C ILE A 80 -4.10 -0.09 9.19
N GLY A 81 -5.29 0.45 8.92
CA GLY A 81 -6.52 -0.02 9.54
C GLY A 81 -6.52 0.12 11.06
N TYR A 82 -7.51 -0.48 11.70
CA TYR A 82 -7.71 -0.44 13.15
C TYR A 82 -7.23 -1.72 13.82
N SER A 83 -7.10 -1.71 15.15
CA SER A 83 -6.65 -2.87 15.93
C SER A 83 -7.62 -4.05 15.90
N SER A 84 -8.88 -3.80 15.54
CA SER A 84 -9.92 -4.80 15.32
C SER A 84 -11.06 -4.21 14.48
N LYS A 85 -12.04 -5.03 14.08
CA LYS A 85 -13.25 -4.56 13.38
C LYS A 85 -14.16 -3.67 14.23
N HIS A 86 -14.13 -3.84 15.54
CA HIS A 86 -15.03 -3.17 16.48
C HIS A 86 -14.22 -2.39 17.52
N VAL A 87 -13.66 -1.26 17.08
CA VAL A 87 -12.97 -0.33 17.97
C VAL A 87 -13.98 0.55 18.69
N SER A 88 -13.77 0.77 19.99
CA SER A 88 -14.61 1.64 20.79
C SER A 88 -14.49 3.10 20.30
N GLY A 89 -15.54 3.91 20.47
CA GLY A 89 -15.50 5.31 20.06
C GLY A 89 -14.39 6.12 20.77
N ILE A 90 -14.04 5.74 22.00
CA ILE A 90 -13.00 6.38 22.80
C ILE A 90 -11.61 6.07 22.21
N ASP A 91 -11.38 4.83 21.78
CA ASP A 91 -10.10 4.41 21.20
C ASP A 91 -9.92 4.88 19.76
N LEU A 92 -11.02 5.12 19.03
CA LEU A 92 -11.00 5.45 17.60
C LEU A 92 -10.11 6.66 17.27
N VAL A 93 -10.18 7.71 18.08
CA VAL A 93 -9.39 8.93 17.87
C VAL A 93 -7.90 8.65 18.08
N GLY A 94 -7.56 7.91 19.15
CA GLY A 94 -6.19 7.50 19.46
C GLY A 94 -5.61 6.62 18.36
N GLU A 95 -6.36 5.60 17.92
CA GLU A 95 -5.92 4.72 16.84
C GLU A 95 -5.75 5.45 15.51
N THR A 96 -6.62 6.41 15.19
CA THR A 96 -6.49 7.21 13.96
C THR A 96 -5.20 8.04 13.96
N TYR A 97 -4.82 8.59 15.11
CA TYR A 97 -3.53 9.27 15.26
C TYR A 97 -2.35 8.30 15.08
N LYS A 98 -2.44 7.10 15.67
CA LYS A 98 -1.43 6.04 15.51
C LYS A 98 -1.27 5.60 14.06
N GLN A 99 -2.36 5.43 13.33
CA GLN A 99 -2.34 5.07 11.90
C GLN A 99 -1.53 6.08 11.08
N THR A 100 -1.71 7.38 11.36
CA THR A 100 -0.97 8.45 10.69
C THR A 100 0.52 8.33 10.98
N LYS A 101 0.92 8.23 12.26
CA LYS A 101 2.32 8.08 12.64
C LYS A 101 2.98 6.83 12.05
N LEU A 102 2.24 5.71 12.06
CA LEU A 102 2.73 4.44 11.52
C LEU A 102 3.02 4.53 10.03
N LEU A 103 2.08 5.07 9.26
CA LEU A 103 2.26 5.20 7.82
C LEU A 103 3.36 6.21 7.48
N GLU A 104 3.47 7.29 8.24
CA GLU A 104 4.57 8.25 8.09
C GLU A 104 5.93 7.59 8.30
N PHE A 105 6.09 6.81 9.37
CA PHE A 105 7.33 6.08 9.63
C PHE A 105 7.65 5.07 8.53
N PHE A 106 6.67 4.28 8.08
CA PHE A 106 6.89 3.34 6.97
C PHE A 106 7.33 4.04 5.67
N LEU A 107 6.74 5.19 5.34
CA LEU A 107 7.08 5.98 4.16
C LEU A 107 8.46 6.64 4.26
N GLN A 108 8.96 6.90 5.46
CA GLN A 108 10.31 7.43 5.69
C GLN A 108 11.40 6.34 5.67
N MET A 109 11.04 5.06 5.82
CA MET A 109 12.00 3.97 5.70
C MET A 109 12.59 3.90 4.27
N PRO A 110 13.89 3.56 4.12
CA PRO A 110 14.55 3.51 2.81
C PRO A 110 13.81 2.62 1.79
N SER A 111 13.67 3.04 0.54
CA SER A 111 12.97 2.23 -0.48
C SER A 111 13.63 0.88 -0.73
N ASN A 112 14.97 0.78 -0.66
CA ASN A 112 15.69 -0.49 -0.78
C ASN A 112 15.35 -1.50 0.33
N TYR A 113 14.95 -1.02 1.52
CA TYR A 113 14.44 -1.88 2.58
C TYR A 113 13.19 -2.62 2.14
N TRP A 114 12.27 -1.96 1.44
CA TRP A 114 11.02 -2.56 0.98
C TRP A 114 11.21 -3.42 -0.27
N SER A 115 12.10 -3.02 -1.18
CA SER A 115 12.39 -3.75 -2.41
C SER A 115 12.81 -5.21 -2.16
N LYS A 116 13.55 -5.49 -1.08
CA LYS A 116 14.01 -6.85 -0.72
C LYS A 116 12.87 -7.87 -0.58
N PHE A 117 11.65 -7.42 -0.26
CA PHE A 117 10.49 -8.30 -0.10
C PHE A 117 9.79 -8.61 -1.43
N LEU A 118 10.08 -7.85 -2.48
CA LEU A 118 9.49 -7.99 -3.81
C LEU A 118 10.42 -8.66 -4.82
N GLU A 119 11.70 -8.82 -4.47
CA GLU A 119 12.66 -9.55 -5.29
C GLU A 119 12.21 -11.00 -5.44
N ILE A 120 11.81 -11.36 -6.67
CA ILE A 120 11.46 -12.73 -7.00
C ILE A 120 12.77 -13.51 -7.07
N ASN A 121 13.00 -14.40 -6.10
CA ASN A 121 13.98 -15.45 -6.25
C ASN A 121 13.55 -16.34 -7.42
N ASN A 122 14.07 -16.06 -8.62
CA ASN A 122 13.88 -16.86 -9.84
C ASN A 122 14.46 -18.29 -9.71
N SER A 123 14.97 -18.69 -8.55
CA SER A 123 15.55 -20.00 -8.27
C SER A 123 14.52 -21.15 -8.25
N ASN A 124 13.22 -20.86 -8.30
CA ASN A 124 12.17 -21.88 -8.18
C ASN A 124 11.41 -22.11 -9.48
N MET A 125 11.91 -21.63 -10.62
CA MET A 125 11.49 -22.15 -11.91
C MET A 125 12.15 -23.52 -12.09
N SER A 126 11.63 -24.53 -11.39
CA SER A 126 11.88 -25.91 -11.77
C SER A 126 11.37 -26.05 -13.20
N THR A 127 12.30 -26.07 -14.14
CA THR A 127 12.10 -26.51 -15.51
C THR A 127 11.53 -27.91 -15.45
N THR A 128 10.21 -28.04 -15.46
CA THR A 128 9.56 -29.28 -15.87
C THR A 128 10.11 -29.64 -17.24
N PRO A 129 10.74 -30.83 -17.42
CA PRO A 129 11.25 -31.22 -18.73
C PRO A 129 10.06 -31.29 -19.69
N ILE A 130 10.19 -30.55 -20.80
CA ILE A 130 9.24 -30.59 -21.92
C ILE A 130 9.35 -31.99 -22.53
N THR A 131 8.47 -32.89 -22.13
CA THR A 131 8.18 -34.09 -22.92
C THR A 131 7.43 -33.64 -24.15
N LYS A 132 8.10 -33.71 -25.30
CA LYS A 132 7.47 -33.59 -26.61
C LYS A 132 6.45 -34.71 -26.70
N ASP A 133 5.17 -34.37 -26.62
CA ASP A 133 4.13 -34.91 -27.49
C ASP A 133 2.73 -34.36 -27.16
N GLN A 134 2.05 -33.91 -28.24
CA GLN A 134 0.59 -33.80 -28.43
C GLN A 134 -0.09 -32.59 -27.74
N ILE A 135 -0.13 -31.43 -28.40
CA ILE A 135 -1.25 -30.94 -29.26
C ILE A 135 -2.55 -30.73 -28.47
N GLY A 136 -2.87 -29.46 -28.20
CA GLY A 136 -4.21 -29.03 -27.81
C GLY A 136 -4.30 -28.25 -26.51
N THR A 137 -3.69 -27.06 -26.43
CA THR A 137 -4.09 -26.08 -25.41
C THR A 137 -4.11 -24.70 -26.07
N PRO A 138 -5.25 -23.99 -26.07
CA PRO A 138 -5.29 -22.67 -26.66
C PRO A 138 -4.43 -21.75 -25.79
N VAL A 139 -3.35 -21.26 -26.37
CA VAL A 139 -2.60 -20.14 -25.82
C VAL A 139 -3.57 -18.97 -25.79
N LEU A 140 -3.94 -18.49 -24.60
CA LEU A 140 -4.59 -17.19 -24.45
C LEU A 140 -3.56 -16.12 -24.81
N ILE A 141 -3.44 -15.86 -26.11
CA ILE A 141 -2.82 -14.64 -26.61
C ILE A 141 -3.72 -13.52 -26.13
N ARG A 142 -3.24 -12.77 -25.13
CA ARG A 142 -3.87 -11.53 -24.69
C ARG A 142 -3.80 -10.56 -25.87
N GLN A 143 -4.84 -10.54 -26.70
CA GLN A 143 -5.03 -9.49 -27.68
C GLN A 143 -5.22 -8.18 -26.90
N PHE A 144 -4.23 -7.29 -26.97
CA PHE A 144 -4.40 -5.91 -26.54
C PHE A 144 -5.37 -5.25 -27.53
N HIS A 145 -6.67 -5.41 -27.28
CA HIS A 145 -7.68 -4.61 -27.95
C HIS A 145 -7.62 -3.21 -27.34
N PHE A 146 -6.80 -2.33 -27.92
CA PHE A 146 -6.94 -0.90 -27.70
C PHE A 146 -8.27 -0.48 -28.30
N GLN A 147 -9.33 -0.49 -27.49
CA GLN A 147 -10.53 0.26 -27.83
C GLN A 147 -10.10 1.73 -27.91
N LYS A 148 -10.03 2.28 -29.12
CA LYS A 148 -9.99 3.73 -29.32
C LYS A 148 -11.22 4.27 -28.62
N THR A 149 -11.01 5.11 -27.60
CA THR A 149 -12.08 5.86 -26.96
C THR A 149 -12.82 6.66 -28.05
N PRO A 150 -14.16 6.60 -28.11
CA PRO A 150 -14.90 7.46 -29.01
C PRO A 150 -14.63 8.92 -28.62
N THR A 151 -14.28 9.76 -29.59
CA THR A 151 -14.17 11.20 -29.43
C THR A 151 -15.55 11.78 -29.21
N ILE A 152 -15.99 11.81 -27.94
CA ILE A 152 -17.18 12.57 -27.55
C ILE A 152 -16.74 14.03 -27.46
N ASN A 153 -17.14 14.83 -28.45
CA ASN A 153 -17.06 16.29 -28.40
C ASN A 153 -17.96 16.77 -27.26
N TYR A 154 -17.40 16.98 -26.08
CA TYR A 154 -18.07 17.76 -25.04
C TYR A 154 -17.97 19.23 -25.44
N PRO A 155 -19.09 19.93 -25.70
CA PRO A 155 -19.05 21.38 -25.79
C PRO A 155 -18.59 21.95 -24.45
N ALA A 156 -17.65 22.91 -24.50
CA ALA A 156 -17.16 23.59 -23.31
C ALA A 156 -18.35 24.22 -22.55
N PRO A 157 -18.45 24.07 -21.22
CA PRO A 157 -19.49 24.73 -20.45
C PRO A 157 -19.31 26.24 -20.59
N SER A 158 -20.36 26.92 -21.10
CA SER A 158 -20.43 28.36 -21.16
C SER A 158 -20.33 28.94 -19.75
N THR A 159 -19.24 29.68 -19.53
CA THR A 159 -18.97 30.49 -18.35
C THR A 159 -20.14 31.42 -18.02
N THR A 160 -20.74 31.27 -16.84
CA THR A 160 -21.18 32.37 -15.94
C THR A 160 -21.81 31.76 -14.68
N PHE A 161 -21.06 31.61 -13.59
CA PHE A 161 -21.62 31.28 -12.26
C PHE A 161 -21.08 32.18 -11.14
N PHE A 162 -20.67 33.39 -11.48
CA PHE A 162 -20.45 34.45 -10.48
C PHE A 162 -21.10 35.73 -10.98
N SER A 163 -22.24 36.07 -10.39
CA SER A 163 -22.73 37.44 -10.30
C SER A 163 -22.23 37.99 -8.97
N PRO A 164 -21.65 39.21 -8.93
CA PRO A 164 -21.22 39.81 -7.67
C PRO A 164 -22.45 40.32 -6.89
N ILE A 165 -22.40 40.16 -5.56
CA ILE A 165 -23.17 40.97 -4.60
C ILE A 165 -22.19 41.99 -4.03
#